data_AF-A0A7W0Y8A7-F1
#
_entry.id   AF-A0A7W0Y8A7-F1
#
_cell.length_a   1.000
_cell.length_b   1.000
_cell.length_c   1.000
_cell.angle_alpha   90.00
_cell.angle_beta   90.00
_cell.angle_gamma   90.00
#
_symmetry.space_group_name_H-M   'P 1'
#
loop_
_entity.id
_entity.type
_entity.pdbx_description
1 polymer ?
#
loop_
_entity_poly.entity_id
_entity_poly.type
_entity_poly.pdbx_seq_one_letter_code
_entity_poly.pdbx_strand_id
1 'polypeptide(L)'
;MKIIRTFAMLTVLATGSVASADKAPAPTPTTPDKAAEVSADDVKKWLVFFDQVVVTVVSDKDNCDKMATDLGTLFDTNAALIATAHEHKAAGRKLPKDAQDKMLAGVKKMAPAMQKCMSNEKVKKVFERFDGKTAKGKR
;
A
#
# COMPACT_ATOMS: atom_id res chain seq x y z
N MET A 1 16.04 35.56 -37.96
CA MET A 1 15.44 35.97 -39.25
C MET A 1 14.32 35.01 -39.61
N LYS A 2 13.16 35.55 -40.04
CA LYS A 2 12.06 34.92 -40.83
C LYS A 2 11.36 33.70 -40.20
N ILE A 3 10.16 33.78 -39.59
CA ILE A 3 8.80 34.13 -40.10
C ILE A 3 8.52 33.33 -41.41
N ILE A 4 7.42 32.60 -41.68
CA ILE A 4 5.97 32.88 -41.67
C ILE A 4 5.29 31.50 -42.02
N ARG A 5 4.13 31.04 -41.50
CA ARG A 5 2.74 31.14 -42.06
C ARG A 5 1.84 30.12 -41.32
N THR A 6 0.79 30.50 -40.59
CA THR A 6 -0.61 30.81 -41.00
C THR A 6 -1.50 29.58 -41.25
N PHE A 7 -2.78 29.69 -40.84
CA PHE A 7 -3.98 28.84 -41.04
C PHE A 7 -4.33 27.91 -39.85
N ALA A 8 -5.55 27.86 -39.29
CA ALA A 8 -6.80 28.57 -39.56
C ALA A 8 -7.71 28.48 -38.31
N MET A 9 -8.42 29.57 -38.02
CA MET A 9 -9.62 29.58 -37.16
C MET A 9 -10.72 28.74 -37.82
N LEU A 10 -11.43 27.92 -37.04
CA LEU A 10 -12.83 27.60 -37.32
C LEU A 10 -13.64 27.58 -36.02
N THR A 11 -14.33 28.69 -35.79
CA THR A 11 -15.39 28.89 -34.81
C THR A 11 -16.64 28.11 -35.20
N VAL A 12 -17.15 27.27 -34.30
CA VAL A 12 -18.54 26.79 -34.32
C VAL A 12 -19.28 27.48 -33.18
N LEU A 13 -20.21 28.36 -33.53
CA LEU A 13 -21.28 28.81 -32.64
C LEU A 13 -22.45 27.81 -32.77
N ALA A 14 -22.88 27.27 -31.64
CA ALA A 14 -24.24 26.74 -31.49
C ALA A 14 -24.85 27.39 -30.25
N THR A 15 -25.80 28.29 -30.51
CA THR A 15 -26.69 28.94 -29.55
C THR A 15 -27.68 27.96 -28.96
N GLY A 16 -27.83 27.98 -27.64
CA GLY A 16 -28.93 27.34 -26.92
C GLY A 16 -29.10 27.99 -25.55
N SER A 17 -30.01 28.95 -25.44
CA SER A 17 -30.40 29.62 -24.20
C SER A 17 -31.43 28.79 -23.45
N VAL A 18 -31.10 28.35 -22.23
CA VAL A 18 -32.10 28.15 -21.16
C VAL A 18 -31.61 28.86 -19.91
N ALA A 19 -32.41 29.83 -19.47
CA ALA A 19 -32.27 30.46 -18.18
C ALA A 19 -32.81 29.51 -17.11
N SER A 20 -32.00 29.22 -16.11
CA SER A 20 -32.47 28.93 -14.76
C SER A 20 -31.44 29.49 -13.80
N ALA A 21 -31.90 30.43 -13.00
CA ALA A 21 -31.25 30.83 -11.78
C ALA A 21 -31.15 29.60 -10.87
N ASP A 22 -29.94 29.13 -10.61
CA ASP A 22 -29.54 28.70 -9.29
C ASP A 22 -28.03 28.78 -9.22
N LYS A 23 -27.54 29.50 -8.21
CA LYS A 23 -26.12 29.66 -7.95
C LYS A 23 -25.62 28.35 -7.34
N ALA A 24 -25.52 27.31 -8.17
CA ALA A 24 -24.92 26.05 -7.78
C ALA A 24 -23.46 26.35 -7.39
N PRO A 25 -23.02 26.00 -6.17
CA PRO A 25 -21.62 26.14 -5.78
C PRO A 25 -20.80 25.40 -6.82
N ALA A 26 -19.75 26.05 -7.33
CA ALA A 26 -18.73 25.38 -8.14
C ALA A 26 -18.38 24.05 -7.43
N PRO A 27 -18.35 22.91 -8.15
CA PRO A 27 -17.94 21.67 -7.54
C PRO A 27 -16.58 21.92 -6.91
N THR A 28 -16.54 21.83 -5.58
CA THR A 28 -15.30 21.82 -4.81
C THR A 28 -14.33 20.87 -5.50
N PRO A 29 -13.06 21.24 -5.66
CA PRO A 29 -12.08 20.36 -6.26
C PRO A 29 -12.02 19.09 -5.41
N THR A 30 -12.67 18.02 -5.87
CA THR A 30 -12.49 16.70 -5.32
C THR A 30 -11.03 16.36 -5.60
N THR A 31 -10.18 16.55 -4.59
CA THR A 31 -8.75 16.29 -4.67
C THR A 31 -8.56 14.86 -5.19
N PRO A 32 -8.00 14.65 -6.38
CA PRO A 32 -7.87 13.32 -6.98
C PRO A 32 -6.90 12.38 -6.25
N ASP A 33 -6.19 12.85 -5.22
CA ASP A 33 -5.15 12.09 -4.52
C ASP A 33 -5.69 11.06 -3.51
N LYS A 34 -6.91 11.24 -2.99
CA LYS A 34 -7.44 10.39 -1.90
C LYS A 34 -8.04 9.05 -2.38
N ALA A 35 -8.29 8.91 -3.69
CA ALA A 35 -8.94 7.73 -4.26
C ALA A 35 -8.00 6.51 -4.37
N ALA A 36 -6.69 6.71 -4.29
CA ALA A 36 -5.67 5.65 -4.34
C ALA A 36 -5.19 5.22 -2.94
N GLU A 37 -5.75 5.77 -1.86
CA GLU A 37 -5.33 5.44 -0.50
C GLU A 37 -6.15 4.28 0.07
N VAL A 38 -5.50 3.44 0.87
CA VAL A 38 -6.19 2.40 1.67
C VAL A 38 -7.09 3.08 2.72
N SER A 39 -8.22 2.46 3.07
CA SER A 39 -9.13 3.02 4.07
C SER A 39 -8.43 3.19 5.43
N ALA A 40 -8.82 4.21 6.20
CA ALA A 40 -8.17 4.49 7.48
C ALA A 40 -8.28 3.33 8.48
N ASP A 41 -9.38 2.56 8.45
CA ASP A 41 -9.57 1.40 9.29
C ASP A 41 -8.69 0.21 8.88
N ASP A 42 -8.53 -0.02 7.58
CA ASP A 42 -7.63 -1.06 7.08
C ASP A 42 -6.17 -0.71 7.35
N VAL A 43 -5.79 0.57 7.23
CA VAL A 43 -4.46 1.08 7.62
C VAL A 43 -4.21 0.85 9.11
N LYS A 44 -5.18 1.16 9.99
CA LYS A 44 -5.03 0.92 11.44
C LYS A 44 -4.83 -0.56 11.75
N LYS A 45 -5.68 -1.44 11.19
CA LYS A 45 -5.55 -2.90 11.39
C LYS A 45 -4.21 -3.40 10.88
N TRP A 46 -3.78 -2.92 9.72
CA TRP A 46 -2.49 -3.26 9.13
C TRP A 46 -1.31 -2.82 10.01
N LEU A 47 -1.36 -1.60 10.54
CA LEU A 47 -0.31 -1.08 11.43
C LEU A 47 -0.25 -1.84 12.75
N VAL A 48 -1.38 -2.24 13.34
CA VAL A 48 -1.40 -3.07 14.55
C VAL A 48 -0.77 -4.43 14.27
N PHE A 49 -1.15 -5.09 13.18
CA PHE A 49 -0.54 -6.34 12.75
C PHE A 49 0.97 -6.18 12.52
N PHE A 50 1.38 -5.10 11.84
CA PHE A 50 2.80 -4.83 11.59
C PHE A 50 3.59 -4.58 12.88
N ASP A 51 3.02 -3.85 13.84
CA ASP A 51 3.64 -3.64 15.14
C ASP A 51 3.82 -4.99 15.88
N GLN A 52 2.87 -5.92 15.78
CA GLN A 52 3.03 -7.28 16.32
C GLN A 52 4.18 -8.02 15.64
N VAL A 53 4.30 -7.94 14.31
CA VAL A 53 5.43 -8.55 13.57
C VAL A 53 6.77 -7.99 14.08
N VAL A 54 6.86 -6.66 14.24
CA VAL A 54 8.07 -6.01 14.75
C VAL A 54 8.40 -6.49 16.16
N VAL A 55 7.40 -6.56 17.05
CA VAL A 55 7.59 -7.06 18.41
C VAL A 55 8.07 -8.50 18.40
N THR A 56 7.42 -9.40 17.66
CA THR A 56 7.83 -10.81 17.54
C THR A 56 9.27 -10.95 17.04
N VAL A 57 9.63 -10.23 15.96
CA VAL A 57 10.99 -10.28 15.38
C VAL A 57 12.04 -9.76 16.36
N VAL A 58 11.76 -8.66 17.06
CA VAL A 58 12.72 -8.08 18.02
C VAL A 58 12.85 -8.95 19.27
N SER A 59 11.73 -9.53 19.75
CA SER A 59 11.72 -10.44 20.89
C SER A 59 12.47 -11.74 20.60
N ASP A 60 12.31 -12.29 19.39
CA ASP A 60 12.91 -13.57 19.00
C ASP A 60 14.22 -13.42 18.20
N LYS A 61 14.83 -12.23 18.23
CA LYS A 61 16.04 -11.89 17.44
C LYS A 61 17.22 -12.85 17.63
N ASP A 62 17.25 -13.59 18.73
CA ASP A 62 18.31 -14.54 19.08
C ASP A 62 17.92 -16.01 18.85
N ASN A 63 16.66 -16.30 18.51
CA ASN A 63 16.14 -17.64 18.25
C ASN A 63 15.31 -17.66 16.96
N CYS A 64 15.99 -17.92 15.84
CA CYS A 64 15.38 -17.88 14.51
C CYS A 64 14.31 -18.98 14.30
N ASP A 65 14.44 -20.13 14.95
CA ASP A 65 13.42 -21.19 14.88
C ASP A 65 12.13 -20.78 15.59
N LYS A 66 12.26 -20.14 16.76
CA LYS A 66 11.11 -19.57 17.48
C LYS A 66 10.48 -18.43 16.68
N MET A 67 11.29 -17.52 16.14
CA MET A 67 10.82 -16.44 15.28
C MET A 67 10.02 -16.96 14.09
N ALA A 68 10.50 -18.00 13.41
CA ALA A 68 9.76 -18.59 12.29
C ALA A 68 8.40 -19.16 12.73
N THR A 69 8.36 -19.80 13.90
CA THR A 69 7.13 -20.37 14.46
C THR A 69 6.13 -19.28 14.80
N ASP A 70 6.56 -18.28 15.57
CA ASP A 70 5.70 -17.21 16.05
C ASP A 70 5.21 -16.32 14.90
N LEU A 71 6.09 -15.99 13.94
CA LEU A 71 5.69 -15.28 12.71
C LEU A 71 4.75 -16.12 11.86
N GLY A 72 4.98 -17.44 11.76
CA GLY A 72 4.10 -18.36 11.05
C GLY A 72 2.69 -18.33 11.64
N THR A 73 2.57 -18.48 12.96
CA THR A 73 1.28 -18.40 13.66
C THR A 73 0.63 -17.03 13.52
N LEU A 74 1.41 -15.95 13.62
CA LEU A 74 0.89 -14.59 13.45
C LEU A 74 0.35 -14.38 12.03
N PHE A 75 1.05 -14.86 11.01
CA PHE A 75 0.61 -14.77 9.61
C PHE A 75 -0.60 -15.65 9.32
N ASP A 76 -0.65 -16.86 9.88
CA ASP A 76 -1.81 -17.76 9.75
C ASP A 76 -3.07 -17.15 10.37
N THR A 77 -2.94 -16.59 11.59
CA THR A 77 -4.04 -15.93 12.30
C THR A 77 -4.55 -14.70 11.55
N ASN A 78 -3.68 -13.99 10.83
CA ASN A 78 -3.98 -12.75 10.12
C ASN A 78 -4.07 -12.94 8.59
N ALA A 79 -4.23 -14.17 8.09
CA ALA A 79 -4.19 -14.47 6.66
C ALA A 79 -5.20 -13.65 5.84
N ALA A 80 -6.40 -13.40 6.38
CA ALA A 80 -7.41 -12.58 5.72
C ALA A 80 -6.96 -11.12 5.55
N LEU A 81 -6.35 -10.54 6.59
CA LEU A 81 -5.83 -9.17 6.56
C LEU A 81 -4.64 -9.05 5.58
N ILE A 82 -3.79 -10.07 5.54
CA ILE A 82 -2.68 -10.14 4.57
C ILE A 82 -3.21 -10.22 3.14
N ALA A 83 -4.24 -11.02 2.87
CA ALA A 83 -4.87 -11.11 1.55
C ALA A 83 -5.43 -9.75 1.11
N THR A 84 -6.17 -9.06 1.98
CA THR A 84 -6.68 -7.71 1.71
C THR A 84 -5.55 -6.72 1.42
N ALA A 85 -4.45 -6.74 2.19
CA ALA A 85 -3.29 -5.88 1.95
C ALA A 85 -2.63 -6.15 0.58
N HIS A 86 -2.53 -7.42 0.17
CA HIS A 86 -2.06 -7.78 -1.18
C HIS A 86 -2.99 -7.27 -2.27
N GLU A 87 -4.30 -7.35 -2.09
CA GLU A 87 -5.28 -6.77 -3.03
C GLU A 87 -5.14 -5.25 -3.12
N HIS A 88 -4.95 -4.55 -1.99
CA HIS A 88 -4.68 -3.11 -2.00
C HIS A 88 -3.40 -2.78 -2.77
N LYS A 89 -2.31 -3.52 -2.51
CA LYS A 89 -1.04 -3.35 -3.22
C LYS A 89 -1.17 -3.64 -4.72
N ALA A 90 -1.87 -4.71 -5.09
CA ALA A 90 -2.12 -5.09 -6.49
C ALA A 90 -2.99 -4.07 -7.22
N ALA A 91 -3.94 -3.45 -6.52
CA ALA A 91 -4.74 -2.34 -7.02
C ALA A 91 -3.97 -1.00 -7.09
N GLY A 92 -2.67 -0.99 -6.80
CA GLY A 92 -1.85 0.22 -6.79
C GLY A 92 -2.18 1.19 -5.66
N ARG A 93 -2.95 0.75 -4.66
CA ARG A 93 -3.31 1.58 -3.51
C ARG A 93 -2.11 1.74 -2.59
N LYS A 94 -1.91 2.97 -2.12
CA LYS A 94 -0.80 3.33 -1.25
C LYS A 94 -1.29 3.49 0.19
N LEU A 95 -0.40 3.19 1.12
CA LEU A 95 -0.59 3.59 2.50
C LEU A 95 -0.39 5.11 2.61
N PRO A 96 -1.11 5.79 3.50
CA PRO A 96 -0.84 7.20 3.79
C PRO A 96 0.58 7.35 4.36
N LYS A 97 1.14 8.56 4.24
CA LYS A 97 2.57 8.80 4.51
C LYS A 97 2.98 8.47 5.95
N ASP A 98 2.13 8.77 6.92
CA ASP A 98 2.32 8.43 8.32
C ASP A 98 2.46 6.91 8.56
N ALA A 99 1.62 6.12 7.88
CA ALA A 99 1.68 4.66 7.95
C ALA A 99 2.95 4.12 7.28
N GLN A 100 3.37 4.69 6.15
CA GLN A 100 4.64 4.33 5.51
C GLN A 100 5.84 4.63 6.42
N ASP A 101 5.85 5.79 7.06
CA ASP A 101 6.94 6.21 7.96
C ASP A 101 7.02 5.27 9.19
N LYS A 102 5.87 4.86 9.75
CA LYS A 102 5.81 3.82 10.81
C LYS A 102 6.34 2.47 10.34
N MET A 103 5.92 2.02 9.16
CA MET A 103 6.43 0.76 8.60
C MET A 103 7.95 0.80 8.41
N LEU A 104 8.48 1.89 7.85
CA LEU A 104 9.91 2.07 7.67
C LEU A 104 10.67 2.06 9.00
N ALA A 105 10.12 2.70 10.04
CA ALA A 105 10.69 2.68 11.38
C ALA A 105 10.69 1.28 12.00
N GLY A 106 9.61 0.50 11.83
CA GLY A 106 9.57 -0.89 12.28
C GLY A 106 10.53 -1.80 11.52
N VAL A 107 10.64 -1.64 10.19
CA VAL A 107 11.61 -2.39 9.37
C VAL A 107 13.04 -2.13 9.85
N LYS A 108 13.39 -0.87 10.14
CA LYS A 108 14.70 -0.54 10.73
C LYS A 108 14.96 -1.24 12.07
N LYS A 109 13.93 -1.40 12.91
CA LYS A 109 14.03 -2.13 14.18
C LYS A 109 14.18 -3.64 13.98
N MET A 110 13.52 -4.19 12.97
CA MET A 110 13.62 -5.61 12.60
C MET A 110 14.94 -5.95 11.90
N ALA A 111 15.58 -4.97 11.24
CA ALA A 111 16.77 -5.18 10.42
C ALA A 111 17.86 -6.05 11.07
N PRO A 112 18.34 -5.82 12.31
CA PRO A 112 19.38 -6.66 12.91
C PRO A 112 18.92 -8.11 13.14
N ALA A 113 17.67 -8.30 13.57
CA ALA A 113 17.09 -9.63 13.79
C ALA A 113 16.91 -10.37 12.45
N MET A 114 16.46 -9.66 11.42
CA MET A 114 16.35 -10.19 10.06
C MET A 114 17.71 -10.53 9.47
N GLN A 115 18.72 -9.66 9.61
CA GLN A 115 20.07 -9.98 9.13
C GLN A 115 20.63 -11.26 9.76
N LYS A 116 20.31 -11.52 11.03
CA LYS A 116 20.71 -12.73 11.74
C LYS A 116 19.89 -13.96 11.32
N CYS A 117 18.59 -13.80 11.12
CA CYS A 117 17.66 -14.92 10.94
C CYS A 117 17.23 -15.20 9.50
N MET A 118 17.52 -14.33 8.53
CA MET A 118 17.14 -14.52 7.13
C MET A 118 17.88 -15.68 6.44
N SER A 119 19.00 -16.14 7.00
CA SER A 119 19.68 -17.37 6.54
C SER A 119 19.01 -18.65 7.05
N ASN A 120 18.06 -18.56 7.98
CA ASN A 120 17.29 -19.72 8.43
C ASN A 120 16.18 -20.03 7.43
N GLU A 121 16.18 -21.25 6.91
CA GLU A 121 15.23 -21.71 5.90
C GLU A 121 13.76 -21.64 6.36
N LYS A 122 13.47 -21.78 7.65
CA LYS A 122 12.10 -21.68 8.18
C LYS A 122 11.62 -20.23 8.16
N VAL A 123 12.46 -19.30 8.62
CA VAL A 123 12.16 -17.86 8.59
C VAL A 123 11.92 -17.42 7.13
N LYS A 124 12.82 -17.82 6.22
CA LYS A 124 12.69 -17.54 4.79
C LYS A 124 11.36 -18.06 4.22
N LYS A 125 10.99 -19.32 4.48
CA LYS A 125 9.71 -19.88 4.01
C LYS A 125 8.49 -19.12 4.52
N VAL A 126 8.52 -18.68 5.78
CA VAL A 126 7.44 -17.89 6.38
C VAL A 126 7.30 -16.54 5.68
N PHE A 127 8.39 -15.84 5.40
CA PHE A 127 8.38 -14.58 4.65
C PHE A 127 8.05 -14.76 3.16
N GLU A 128 8.50 -15.83 2.51
CA GLU A 128 8.14 -16.15 1.12
C GLU A 128 6.64 -16.41 0.96
N ARG A 129 6.03 -17.07 1.96
CA ARG A 129 4.59 -17.25 2.03
C ARG A 129 3.87 -15.92 2.24
N PHE A 130 4.39 -15.06 3.10
CA PHE A 130 3.86 -13.73 3.32
C PHE A 130 3.89 -12.84 2.07
N ASP A 131 4.97 -12.88 1.28
CA ASP A 131 5.10 -12.08 0.05
C ASP A 131 4.20 -12.60 -1.10
N GLY A 132 3.51 -13.73 -0.91
CA GLY A 132 2.67 -14.36 -1.92
C GLY A 132 3.45 -15.06 -3.03
N LYS A 133 4.79 -15.11 -2.94
CA LYS A 133 5.67 -15.75 -3.93
C LYS A 133 5.49 -17.26 -4.01
N THR A 134 5.09 -17.91 -2.92
CA THR A 134 4.84 -19.36 -2.90
C THR A 134 3.56 -19.78 -3.64
N ALA A 135 2.69 -18.84 -4.02
CA ALA A 135 1.45 -19.14 -4.75
C ALA A 135 1.59 -19.02 -6.29
N LYS A 136 2.68 -18.45 -6.81
CA LYS A 136 2.87 -18.16 -8.26
C LYS A 136 3.75 -19.18 -9.01
N GLY A 137 3.92 -20.39 -8.46
CA GLY A 137 4.71 -21.48 -9.06
C GLY A 137 3.91 -22.74 -9.44
N LYS A 138 2.57 -22.71 -9.33
CA LYS A 138 1.66 -23.76 -9.83
C LYS A 138 0.49 -23.14 -10.60
N ARG A 139 0.77 -22.57 -11.76
CA ARG A 139 -0.15 -22.56 -12.92
C ARG A 139 0.67 -22.60 -14.18
#